data_AF-A0A099Y9X6-F1
#
_entry.id   AF-A0A099Y9X6-F1
#
_cell.length_a   1.000
_cell.length_b   1.000
_cell.length_c   1.000
_cell.angle_alpha   90.00
_cell.angle_beta   90.00
_cell.angle_gamma   90.00
#
_symmetry.space_group_name_H-M   'P 1'
#
loop_
_entity.id
_entity.type
_entity.pdbx_description
1 polymer ?
#
loop_
_entity_poly.entity_id
_entity_poly.type
_entity_poly.pdbx_seq_one_letter_code
_entity_poly.pdbx_strand_id
1 'polypeptide(L)'
;MHQINTDGQWLHLFYQGEERDDGCANELSLQPANDEYRLNLLLSNHGFNNEPHDATFSLDQADVKALQKYLSAWLNDQQKSPSSHEADSCDQA
;
A
#
# COMPACT_ATOMS: atom_id res chain seq x y z
N MET A 1 12.25 3.86 -8.89
CA MET A 1 11.18 4.57 -9.64
C MET A 1 9.84 3.98 -9.21
N HIS A 2 8.94 4.80 -8.68
CA HIS A 2 7.58 4.37 -8.32
C HIS A 2 6.63 4.70 -9.47
N GLN A 3 5.81 3.74 -9.88
CA GLN A 3 4.80 3.92 -10.91
C GLN A 3 3.43 3.46 -10.42
N ILE A 4 2.42 4.28 -10.72
CA ILE A 4 1.01 3.94 -10.53
C ILE A 4 0.40 3.86 -11.92
N ASN A 5 -0.17 2.71 -12.26
CA ASN A 5 -0.86 2.50 -13.52
C ASN A 5 -2.27 1.97 -13.27
N THR A 6 -3.24 2.58 -13.94
CA THR A 6 -4.61 2.07 -14.00
C THR A 6 -4.90 1.67 -15.44
N ASP A 7 -4.94 0.37 -15.73
CA ASP A 7 -5.24 -0.17 -17.06
C ASP A 7 -6.52 -1.01 -16.99
N GLY A 8 -7.57 -0.57 -17.68
CA GLY A 8 -8.89 -1.18 -17.60
C GLY A 8 -9.45 -1.16 -16.17
N GLN A 9 -9.62 -2.35 -15.57
CA GLN A 9 -10.09 -2.52 -14.19
C GLN A 9 -8.97 -2.76 -13.18
N TRP A 10 -7.72 -2.73 -13.64
CA TRP A 10 -6.56 -2.98 -12.80
C TRP A 10 -6.00 -1.70 -12.22
N LEU A 11 -5.52 -1.79 -10.98
CA LEU A 11 -4.60 -0.83 -10.37
C LEU A 11 -3.29 -1.56 -10.10
N HIS A 12 -2.19 -1.07 -10.67
CA HIS A 12 -0.83 -1.55 -10.44
C HIS A 12 -0.03 -0.48 -9.69
N LEU A 13 0.62 -0.89 -8.60
CA LEU A 13 1.62 -0.12 -7.88
C LEU A 13 2.96 -0.83 -8.01
N PHE A 14 3.88 -0.22 -8.76
CA PHE A 14 5.20 -0.78 -9.05
C PHE A 14 6.30 0.02 -8.38
N TYR A 15 7.16 -0.67 -7.63
CA TYR A 15 8.25 -0.06 -6.87
C TYR A 15 9.60 -0.56 -7.37
N GLN A 16 10.18 0.12 -8.36
CA GLN A 16 11.54 -0.16 -8.82
C GLN A 16 12.55 0.35 -7.80
N GLY A 17 13.46 -0.50 -7.32
CA GLY A 17 14.50 -0.14 -6.34
C GLY A 17 14.13 -0.35 -4.87
N GLU A 18 12.94 -0.90 -4.56
CA GLU A 18 12.67 -1.55 -3.27
C GLU A 18 13.15 -3.01 -3.22
N GLU A 19 13.93 -3.39 -4.23
CA GLU A 19 14.68 -4.65 -4.43
C GLU A 19 15.76 -4.89 -3.36
N ARG A 20 15.74 -4.13 -2.26
CA ARG A 20 16.87 -3.98 -1.33
C ARG A 20 17.33 -5.28 -0.68
N ASP A 21 16.45 -6.28 -0.62
CA ASP A 21 16.73 -7.55 0.05
C ASP A 21 16.93 -8.73 -0.90
N ASP A 22 16.38 -8.72 -2.13
CA ASP A 22 16.41 -9.86 -3.06
C ASP A 22 16.66 -9.51 -4.55
N GLY A 23 16.82 -8.23 -4.92
CA GLY A 23 17.03 -7.83 -6.31
C GLY A 23 15.76 -7.84 -7.16
N CYS A 24 14.58 -7.91 -6.53
CA CYS A 24 13.32 -8.18 -7.21
C CYS A 24 12.30 -7.05 -7.03
N ALA A 25 11.62 -6.69 -8.12
CA ALA A 25 10.62 -5.62 -8.07
C ALA A 25 9.34 -6.11 -7.38
N ASN A 26 8.89 -5.34 -6.40
CA ASN A 26 7.59 -5.57 -5.76
C ASN A 26 6.49 -4.94 -6.62
N GLU A 27 5.48 -5.73 -6.94
CA GLU A 27 4.26 -5.25 -7.59
C GLU A 27 3.05 -5.62 -6.73
N LEU A 28 2.22 -4.62 -6.46
CA LEU A 28 0.88 -4.80 -5.93
C LEU A 28 -0.12 -4.51 -7.04
N SER A 29 -0.97 -5.49 -7.32
CA SER A 29 -1.99 -5.41 -8.36
C SER A 29 -3.37 -5.73 -7.81
N LEU A 30 -4.34 -4.87 -8.11
CA LEU A 30 -5.72 -5.00 -7.64
C LEU A 30 -6.68 -5.05 -8.83
N GLN A 31 -7.60 -6.02 -8.81
CA GLN A 31 -8.69 -6.12 -9.79
C GLN A 31 -9.98 -6.63 -9.13
N PRO A 32 -11.17 -6.10 -9.50
CA PRO A 32 -12.45 -6.75 -9.21
C PRO A 32 -12.56 -8.15 -9.83
N ALA A 33 -12.93 -9.15 -9.02
CA ALA A 33 -13.29 -10.47 -9.53
C ALA A 33 -14.63 -10.41 -10.26
N ASN A 34 -14.75 -11.12 -11.38
CA ASN A 34 -15.91 -11.03 -12.29
C ASN A 34 -17.20 -11.68 -11.73
N ASP A 35 -17.08 -12.47 -10.67
CA ASP A 35 -18.06 -13.49 -10.29
C ASP A 35 -18.60 -13.36 -8.86
N GLU A 36 -17.93 -12.63 -7.94
CA GLU A 36 -18.31 -12.68 -6.51
C GLU A 36 -18.28 -11.35 -5.74
N TYR A 37 -18.30 -10.18 -6.40
CA TYR A 37 -18.10 -8.87 -5.74
C TYR A 37 -16.86 -8.83 -4.83
N ARG A 38 -15.82 -9.58 -5.22
CA ARG A 38 -14.54 -9.64 -4.52
C ARG A 38 -13.51 -8.74 -5.18
N LEU A 39 -12.48 -8.41 -4.42
CA LEU A 39 -11.30 -7.73 -4.91
C LEU A 39 -10.10 -8.69 -4.83
N ASN A 40 -9.54 -9.04 -5.98
CA ASN A 40 -8.29 -9.79 -6.03
C ASN A 40 -7.13 -8.84 -5.80
N LEU A 41 -6.26 -9.23 -4.87
CA LEU A 41 -5.02 -8.57 -4.54
C LEU A 41 -3.89 -9.54 -4.85
N LEU A 42 -3.08 -9.16 -5.82
CA LEU A 42 -1.91 -9.90 -6.26
C LEU A 42 -0.69 -9.17 -5.70
N LEU A 43 0.09 -9.90 -4.93
CA LEU A 43 1.45 -9.50 -4.55
C LEU A 43 2.38 -10.45 -5.28
N SER A 44 3.08 -9.94 -6.27
CA SER A 44 4.21 -10.67 -6.83
C SER A 44 5.47 -10.17 -6.11
N ASN A 45 6.15 -11.10 -5.44
CA ASN A 45 7.53 -10.91 -5.03
C ASN A 45 8.37 -12.00 -5.72
N HIS A 46 9.58 -11.69 -6.19
CA HIS A 46 10.47 -12.73 -6.70
C HIS A 46 11.48 -13.10 -5.60
N GLY A 47 11.67 -14.39 -5.35
CA GLY A 47 12.66 -14.86 -4.39
C GLY A 47 14.09 -14.73 -4.91
N PHE A 48 15.09 -14.98 -4.05
CA PHE A 48 16.53 -14.89 -4.35
C PHE A 48 17.02 -15.62 -5.62
N ASN A 49 16.28 -16.64 -6.10
CA ASN A 49 16.59 -17.39 -7.31
C ASN A 49 15.84 -16.87 -8.55
N ASN A 50 15.19 -15.71 -8.47
CA ASN A 50 14.25 -15.18 -9.46
C ASN A 50 13.00 -16.07 -9.65
N GLU A 51 12.63 -16.83 -8.62
CA GLU A 51 11.41 -17.64 -8.60
C GLU A 51 10.22 -16.73 -8.22
N PRO A 52 9.14 -16.66 -9.02
CA PRO A 52 7.98 -15.84 -8.68
C PRO A 52 7.22 -16.47 -7.50
N HIS A 53 7.01 -15.67 -6.45
CA HIS A 53 6.13 -15.97 -5.33
C HIS A 53 4.89 -15.10 -5.46
N ASP A 54 3.91 -15.60 -6.21
CA ASP A 54 2.64 -14.92 -6.37
C ASP A 54 1.71 -15.32 -5.23
N ALA A 55 1.45 -14.39 -4.31
CA ALA A 55 0.39 -14.53 -3.34
C ALA A 55 -0.84 -13.78 -3.86
N THR A 56 -1.89 -14.54 -4.20
CA THR A 56 -3.19 -13.97 -4.53
C THR A 56 -4.10 -14.06 -3.31
N PHE A 57 -4.49 -12.91 -2.77
CA PHE A 57 -5.56 -12.80 -1.79
C PHE A 57 -6.85 -12.43 -2.52
N SER A 58 -7.97 -13.03 -2.13
CA SER A 58 -9.29 -12.62 -2.60
C SER A 58 -10.05 -12.01 -1.43
N LEU A 59 -10.16 -10.70 -1.43
CA LEU A 59 -10.78 -9.91 -0.37
C LEU A 59 -12.28 -9.83 -0.61
N ASP A 60 -13.05 -10.09 0.44
CA ASP A 60 -14.49 -9.86 0.39
C ASP A 60 -14.85 -8.38 0.64
N GLN A 61 -16.13 -8.06 0.61
CA GLN A 61 -16.57 -6.67 0.81
C GLN A 61 -16.29 -6.13 2.22
N ALA A 62 -16.28 -6.98 3.25
CA ALA A 62 -15.98 -6.58 4.62
C ALA A 62 -14.48 -6.26 4.76
N ASP A 63 -13.63 -7.10 4.17
CA ASP A 63 -12.18 -6.88 4.11
C ASP A 63 -11.84 -5.57 3.41
N VAL A 64 -12.44 -5.31 2.24
CA VAL A 64 -12.21 -4.06 1.48
C VAL A 64 -12.64 -2.83 2.26
N LYS A 65 -13.77 -2.88 2.98
CA LYS A 65 -14.22 -1.78 3.85
C LYS A 65 -13.25 -1.53 5.01
N ALA A 66 -12.73 -2.59 5.61
CA ALA A 66 -11.74 -2.48 6.68
C ALA A 66 -10.44 -1.86 6.16
N LEU A 67 -9.95 -2.32 5.00
CA LEU A 67 -8.77 -1.78 4.33
C LEU A 67 -8.95 -0.30 3.98
N GLN A 68 -10.09 0.08 3.39
CA GLN A 68 -10.42 1.48 3.08
C GLN A 68 -10.35 2.36 4.34
N LYS A 69 -10.98 1.92 5.43
CA LYS A 69 -10.98 2.67 6.70
C LYS A 69 -9.55 2.86 7.23
N TYR A 70 -8.74 1.81 7.17
CA TYR A 70 -7.34 1.85 7.61
C TYR A 70 -6.52 2.84 6.79
N LEU A 71 -6.57 2.76 5.45
CA LEU A 71 -5.81 3.65 4.57
C LEU A 71 -6.24 5.11 4.71
N SER A 72 -7.55 5.38 4.81
CA SER A 72 -8.06 6.73 5.04
C SER A 72 -7.57 7.31 6.37
N ALA A 73 -7.55 6.50 7.44
CA ALA A 73 -7.03 6.95 8.74
C ALA A 73 -5.54 7.30 8.65
N TRP A 74 -4.74 6.44 8.01
CA TRP A 74 -3.31 6.67 7.82
C TRP A 74 -3.03 7.96 7.03
N LEU A 75 -3.73 8.19 5.92
CA LEU A 75 -3.59 9.42 5.13
C LEU A 75 -3.93 10.68 5.92
N ASN A 76 -4.97 10.63 6.75
CA ASN A 76 -5.38 11.75 7.59
C ASN A 76 -4.38 12.02 8.73
N ASP A 77 -3.76 10.98 9.29
CA ASP A 77 -2.74 11.14 10.32
C ASP A 77 -1.45 11.76 9.77
N GLN A 78 -1.09 11.49 8.51
CA GLN A 78 0.04 12.18 7.84
C GLN A 78 -0.22 13.67 7.60
N GLN A 79 -1.48 14.13 7.61
CA GLN A 79 -1.83 15.55 7.46
C GLN A 79 -1.81 16.33 8.77
N LYS A 80 -1.70 15.62 9.92
CA LYS A 80 -1.39 16.27 11.19
C LYS A 80 0.11 16.56 11.18
N SER A 81 0.49 17.76 10.71
CA SER A 81 1.82 18.31 11.00
C SER A 81 2.16 18.11 12.49
N PRO A 82 3.44 17.92 12.86
CA PRO A 82 3.80 17.97 14.26
C PRO A 82 3.33 19.33 14.78
N SER A 83 2.30 19.32 15.63
CA SER A 83 1.91 20.51 16.38
C SER A 83 3.18 20.99 17.06
N SER A 84 3.69 22.14 16.63
CA SER A 84 4.79 22.84 17.28
C SER A 84 4.49 22.85 18.77
N HIS A 85 5.27 22.07 19.53
CA HIS A 85 5.22 22.12 20.97
C HIS A 85 5.45 23.57 21.39
N GLU A 86 4.53 24.01 22.23
CA GLU A 86 4.47 25.29 22.88
C GLU A 86 5.87 25.67 23.36
N ALA A 87 6.40 26.78 22.83
CA ALA A 87 7.41 27.54 23.55
C ALA A 87 6.67 28.23 24.69
N ASP A 88 6.33 27.45 25.72
CA ASP A 88 5.81 28.01 26.95
C ASP A 88 6.96 28.74 27.64
N SER A 89 6.74 30.05 27.76
CA SER A 89 7.65 31.05 28.29
C SER A 89 8.09 30.66 29.71
N CYS A 90 9.36 30.27 29.87
CA CYS A 90 10.01 30.35 31.18
C CYS A 90 10.35 31.83 31.45
N ASP A 91 9.38 32.58 31.96
CA ASP A 91 9.66 33.76 32.77
C ASP A 91 10.30 33.28 34.09
N GLN A 92 11.62 33.39 34.19
CA GLN A 92 12.33 33.44 35.46
C GLN A 92 13.53 34.38 35.36
N ALA A 93 13.34 35.62 35.81
CA ALA A 93 14.21 36.32 36.77
C ALA A 93 13.63 37.69 37.12
#